data_AF-A0A9E1ZSZ8-F1
#
_entry.id   AF-A0A9E1ZSZ8-F1
#
_cell.length_a   1.000
_cell.length_b   1.000
_cell.length_c   1.000
_cell.angle_alpha   90.00
_cell.angle_beta   90.00
_cell.angle_gamma   90.00
#
_symmetry.space_group_name_H-M   'P 1'
#
loop_
_entity.id
_entity.type
_entity.pdbx_description
1 polymer ?
#
loop_
_entity_poly.entity_id
_entity_poly.type
_entity_poly.pdbx_seq_one_letter_code
_entity_poly.pdbx_strand_id
1 'polypeptide(L)'
;MSTPSTRAWLRPFLKPLMPTVREVMSMSAFVNLLALAAPIFTLQVYDRVVGHAGIGTLYGLVLGMALVLLFDYVLRQARSRIMQTIAVRVDIIIGRKLFDKILSLPLRELETKPTSHWNLLFRDVDMVRNTLSGATAV
;
A
#
# COMPACT_ATOMS: atom_id res chain seq x y z
N MET A 1 14.33 -28.08 22.79
CA MET A 1 12.93 -27.67 22.58
C MET A 1 12.90 -26.55 21.55
N SER A 2 12.48 -26.86 20.33
CA SER A 2 12.45 -25.94 19.19
C SER A 2 11.39 -24.85 19.39
N THR A 3 11.82 -23.59 19.42
CA THR A 3 10.95 -22.41 19.43
C THR A 3 10.03 -22.44 18.21
N PRO A 4 8.70 -22.42 18.37
CA PRO A 4 7.81 -22.35 17.22
C PRO A 4 8.05 -21.02 16.50
N SER A 5 8.38 -21.09 15.21
CA SER A 5 8.67 -19.94 14.35
C SER A 5 7.59 -18.86 14.49
N THR A 6 7.97 -17.68 14.99
CA THR A 6 7.15 -16.46 15.14
C THR A 6 6.38 -16.06 13.87
N ARG A 7 6.81 -16.56 12.69
CA ARG A 7 6.16 -16.31 11.40
C ARG A 7 4.93 -17.18 11.13
N ALA A 8 4.75 -18.30 11.84
CA ALA A 8 3.66 -19.25 11.57
C ALA A 8 2.28 -18.70 11.99
N TRP A 9 2.22 -17.90 13.06
CA TRP A 9 0.99 -17.28 13.57
C TRP A 9 0.38 -16.24 12.60
N LEU A 10 1.21 -15.58 11.78
CA LEU A 10 0.77 -14.55 10.82
C LEU A 10 0.23 -15.12 9.50
N ARG A 11 0.63 -16.33 9.12
CA ARG A 11 0.19 -17.00 7.87
C ARG A 11 -1.34 -17.11 7.71
N PRO A 12 -2.13 -17.49 8.74
CA PRO A 12 -3.59 -17.55 8.61
C PRO A 12 -4.24 -16.17 8.44
N PHE A 13 -3.59 -15.08 8.91
CA PHE A 13 -4.07 -13.71 8.71
C PHE A 13 -3.75 -13.16 7.31
N LEU A 14 -2.63 -13.60 6.71
CA LEU A 14 -2.17 -13.14 5.40
C LEU A 14 -2.77 -13.92 4.23
N LYS A 15 -3.10 -15.20 4.40
CA LYS A 15 -3.70 -16.04 3.35
C LYS A 15 -4.94 -15.43 2.67
N PRO A 16 -5.90 -14.83 3.39
CA PRO A 16 -7.07 -14.18 2.77
C PRO A 16 -6.72 -12.95 1.92
N LEU A 17 -5.57 -12.32 2.17
CA LEU A 17 -5.11 -11.11 1.48
C LEU A 17 -4.27 -11.39 0.25
N MET A 18 -3.70 -12.61 0.12
CA MET A 18 -2.83 -13.00 -1.00
C MET A 18 -3.39 -12.76 -2.41
N PRO A 19 -4.68 -13.06 -2.73
CA PRO A 19 -5.20 -12.80 -4.08
C PRO A 19 -5.22 -11.30 -4.40
N THR A 20 -5.64 -10.46 -3.45
CA THR A 20 -5.70 -9.00 -3.63
C THR A 20 -4.31 -8.36 -3.62
N VAL A 21 -3.38 -8.86 -2.79
CA VAL A 21 -1.97 -8.41 -2.78
C VAL A 21 -1.31 -8.69 -4.13
N ARG A 22 -1.60 -9.84 -4.75
CA ARG A 22 -1.08 -10.17 -6.10
C ARG A 22 -1.60 -9.20 -7.16
N GLU A 23 -2.87 -8.82 -7.10
CA GLU A 23 -3.47 -7.84 -8.00
C GLU A 23 -2.82 -6.44 -7.83
N VAL A 24 -2.68 -5.97 -6.59
CA VAL A 24 -1.98 -4.71 -6.28
C VAL A 24 -0.52 -4.75 -6.72
N MET A 25 0.16 -5.90 -6.57
CA MET A 25 1.54 -6.07 -6.99
C MET A 25 1.67 -5.94 -8.52
N SER A 26 0.76 -6.55 -9.28
CA SER A 26 0.73 -6.40 -10.74
C SER A 26 0.43 -4.96 -11.18
N MET A 27 -0.55 -4.28 -10.57
CA MET A 27 -0.79 -2.85 -10.83
C MET A 27 0.43 -1.99 -10.51
N SER A 28 1.10 -2.26 -9.38
CA SER A 28 2.30 -1.53 -8.96
C SER A 28 3.45 -1.70 -9.97
N ALA A 29 3.60 -2.89 -10.54
CA ALA A 29 4.60 -3.15 -11.58
C ALA A 29 4.30 -2.34 -12.85
N PHE A 30 3.04 -2.30 -13.30
CA PHE A 30 2.63 -1.50 -14.47
C PHE A 30 2.83 0.01 -14.24
N VAL A 31 2.46 0.53 -13.07
CA VAL A 31 2.68 1.94 -12.71
C VAL A 31 4.17 2.28 -12.72
N ASN A 32 5.03 1.41 -12.15
CA ASN A 32 6.47 1.63 -12.19
C ASN A 32 7.02 1.59 -13.62
N LEU A 33 6.49 0.71 -14.48
CA LEU A 33 6.91 0.62 -15.87
C LEU A 33 6.49 1.88 -16.66
N LEU A 34 5.29 2.41 -16.42
CA LEU A 34 4.85 3.70 -16.97
C LEU A 34 5.66 4.88 -16.43
N ALA A 35 6.13 4.82 -15.18
CA ALA A 35 7.01 5.86 -14.65
C ALA A 35 8.33 6.00 -15.44
N LEU A 36 8.80 4.93 -16.09
CA LEU A 36 9.94 4.98 -17.01
C LEU A 36 9.63 5.68 -18.33
N ALA A 37 8.36 5.84 -18.71
CA ALA A 37 7.99 6.54 -19.93
C ALA A 37 8.36 8.04 -19.88
N ALA A 38 8.33 8.66 -18.70
CA ALA A 38 8.71 10.06 -18.53
C ALA A 38 10.19 10.35 -18.89
N PRO A 39 11.19 9.64 -18.36
CA PRO A 39 12.58 9.83 -18.78
C PRO A 39 12.83 9.44 -20.24
N ILE A 40 12.17 8.38 -20.76
CA ILE A 40 12.26 8.01 -22.20
C ILE A 40 11.71 9.13 -23.09
N PHE A 41 10.61 9.76 -22.68
CA PHE A 41 10.02 10.89 -23.39
C PHE A 41 10.98 12.08 -23.43
N THR A 42 11.61 12.41 -22.30
CA THR A 42 12.61 13.49 -22.24
C THR A 42 13.77 13.22 -23.20
N LEU A 43 14.24 11.97 -23.32
CA LEU A 43 15.27 11.59 -24.28
C LEU A 43 14.80 11.77 -25.73
N GLN A 44 13.60 11.32 -26.08
CA GLN A 44 13.07 11.49 -27.44
C GLN A 44 12.87 12.96 -27.82
N VAL A 45 12.41 13.79 -26.88
CA VAL A 45 12.28 15.24 -27.11
C VAL A 45 13.65 15.86 -27.35
N TYR A 46 14.65 15.51 -26.54
CA TYR A 46 16.01 16.03 -26.72
C TYR A 46 16.58 15.66 -28.10
N ASP A 47 16.58 14.37 -28.46
CA ASP A 47 17.20 13.89 -29.70
C ASP A 47 16.48 14.36 -30.98
N ARG A 48 15.14 14.36 -30.99
CA ARG A 48 14.36 14.71 -32.19
C ARG A 48 13.96 16.18 -32.29
N VAL A 49 13.66 16.84 -31.17
CA VAL A 49 13.17 18.23 -31.20
C VAL A 49 14.35 19.20 -31.18
N VAL A 50 15.28 19.01 -30.26
CA VAL A 50 16.45 19.90 -30.14
C VAL A 50 17.46 19.63 -31.26
N GLY A 51 17.66 18.37 -31.63
CA GLY A 51 18.63 17.99 -32.67
C GLY A 51 18.18 18.25 -34.12
N HIS A 52 16.89 18.12 -34.44
CA HIS A 52 16.42 18.05 -35.84
C HIS A 52 15.33 19.08 -36.20
N ALA A 53 15.02 20.05 -35.34
CA ALA A 53 14.01 21.11 -35.56
C ALA A 53 12.62 20.59 -36.03
N GLY A 54 12.26 19.35 -35.67
CA GLY A 54 11.02 18.69 -36.08
C GLY A 54 9.81 19.12 -35.24
N ILE A 55 9.26 20.30 -35.50
CA ILE A 55 8.05 20.82 -34.81
C ILE A 55 6.84 19.86 -35.00
N GLY A 56 6.73 19.19 -36.15
CA GLY A 56 5.67 18.21 -36.40
C GLY A 56 5.71 16.99 -35.46
N THR A 57 6.90 16.49 -35.15
CA THR A 57 7.09 15.38 -34.19
C THR A 57 6.85 15.81 -32.74
N LEU A 58 7.08 17.08 -32.40
CA LEU A 58 6.82 17.61 -31.05
C LEU A 58 5.34 17.47 -30.66
N TYR A 59 4.41 17.86 -31.55
CA TYR A 59 2.98 17.74 -31.26
C TYR A 59 2.54 16.30 -31.01
N GLY A 60 3.02 15.35 -31.82
CA GLY A 60 2.74 13.92 -31.63
C GLY A 60 3.32 13.37 -30.33
N LEU A 61 4.55 13.77 -29.99
CA LEU A 61 5.21 13.42 -28.73
C LEU A 61 4.42 13.95 -27.53
N VAL A 62 4.08 15.24 -27.51
CA VAL A 62 3.34 15.88 -26.41
C VAL A 62 1.97 15.22 -26.21
N LEU A 63 1.23 14.92 -27.29
CA LEU A 63 -0.03 14.18 -27.21
C LEU A 63 0.17 12.78 -26.62
N GLY A 64 1.22 12.06 -27.04
CA GLY A 64 1.56 10.75 -26.51
C GLY A 64 1.89 10.79 -25.01
N MET A 65 2.67 11.77 -24.57
CA MET A 65 3.03 11.96 -23.16
C MET A 65 1.82 12.35 -22.32
N ALA A 66 0.94 13.22 -22.82
CA ALA A 66 -0.30 13.56 -22.14
C ALA A 66 -1.17 12.32 -21.89
N LEU A 67 -1.27 11.42 -22.89
CA LEU A 67 -1.99 10.16 -22.76
C LEU A 67 -1.31 9.22 -21.74
N VAL A 68 0.01 9.08 -21.79
CA VAL A 68 0.77 8.29 -20.80
C VAL A 68 0.54 8.80 -19.38
N LEU A 69 0.62 10.12 -19.16
CA LEU A 69 0.38 10.74 -17.85
C LEU A 69 -1.06 10.51 -17.36
N LEU A 70 -2.05 10.56 -18.27
CA LEU A 70 -3.43 10.25 -17.94
C LEU A 70 -3.59 8.79 -17.48
N PHE A 71 -3.06 7.84 -18.26
CA PHE A 71 -3.12 6.41 -17.91
C PHE A 71 -2.41 6.12 -16.59
N ASP A 72 -1.23 6.71 -16.41
CA ASP A 72 -0.46 6.59 -15.19
C ASP A 72 -1.23 7.16 -13.97
N TYR A 73 -1.87 8.33 -14.10
CA TYR A 73 -2.72 8.88 -13.06
C TYR A 73 -3.89 7.94 -12.70
N VAL A 74 -4.60 7.43 -13.71
CA VAL A 74 -5.72 6.50 -13.51
C VAL A 74 -5.27 5.21 -12.81
N LEU A 75 -4.13 4.64 -13.21
CA LEU A 75 -3.59 3.42 -12.61
C LEU A 75 -3.10 3.65 -11.18
N ARG A 76 -2.42 4.78 -10.90
CA ARG A 76 -2.05 5.17 -9.54
C ARG A 76 -3.29 5.32 -8.65
N GLN A 77 -4.35 5.94 -9.17
CA GLN A 77 -5.60 6.12 -8.43
C GLN A 77 -6.32 4.79 -8.18
N ALA A 78 -6.43 3.92 -9.19
CA ALA A 78 -7.01 2.59 -9.04
C ALA A 78 -6.27 1.76 -7.99
N ARG A 79 -4.93 1.75 -8.06
CA ARG A 79 -4.06 1.11 -7.05
C ARG A 79 -4.33 1.65 -5.65
N SER A 80 -4.45 2.96 -5.49
CA SER A 80 -4.74 3.61 -4.20
C SER A 80 -6.09 3.17 -3.64
N ARG A 81 -7.15 3.15 -4.45
CA ARG A 81 -8.49 2.71 -4.03
C ARG A 81 -8.52 1.26 -3.56
N ILE A 82 -7.79 0.36 -4.23
CA ILE A 82 -7.67 -1.04 -3.81
C ILE A 82 -6.95 -1.12 -2.47
N MET A 83 -5.86 -0.36 -2.29
CA MET A 83 -5.11 -0.33 -1.03
C MET A 83 -5.97 0.18 0.14
N GLN A 84 -6.76 1.24 -0.07
CA GLN A 84 -7.70 1.75 0.92
C GLN A 84 -8.74 0.70 1.33
N THR A 85 -9.27 -0.05 0.37
CA THR A 85 -10.24 -1.13 0.63
C THR A 85 -9.61 -2.25 1.47
N ILE A 86 -8.34 -2.59 1.21
CA ILE A 86 -7.59 -3.57 2.00
C ILE A 86 -7.38 -3.04 3.42
N ALA A 87 -6.95 -1.79 3.58
CA ALA A 87 -6.70 -1.18 4.89
C ALA A 87 -7.95 -1.24 5.78
N VAL A 88 -9.11 -0.85 5.26
CA VAL A 88 -10.39 -0.92 6.00
C VAL A 88 -10.73 -2.36 6.41
N ARG A 89 -10.54 -3.34 5.52
CA ARG A 89 -10.80 -4.76 5.85
C ARG A 89 -9.86 -5.28 6.94
N VAL A 90 -8.59 -4.93 6.87
CA VAL A 90 -7.58 -5.32 7.87
C VAL A 90 -7.91 -4.71 9.22
N ASP A 91 -8.29 -3.42 9.24
CA ASP A 91 -8.67 -2.72 10.47
C ASP A 91 -9.89 -3.36 11.16
N ILE A 92 -10.93 -3.72 10.40
CA ILE A 92 -12.11 -4.41 10.94
C ILE A 92 -11.74 -5.77 11.56
N ILE A 93 -10.90 -6.57 10.89
CA ILE A 93 -10.49 -7.90 11.37
C ILE A 93 -9.64 -7.79 12.64
N ILE A 94 -8.69 -6.87 12.67
CA ILE A 94 -7.80 -6.64 13.81
C ILE A 94 -8.58 -6.06 14.98
N GLY A 95 -9.40 -5.04 14.73
CA GLY A 95 -10.24 -4.39 15.73
C GLY A 95 -11.18 -5.39 16.41
N ARG A 96 -11.86 -6.24 15.65
CA ARG A 96 -12.76 -7.26 16.21
C ARG A 96 -12.03 -8.27 17.09
N LYS A 97 -10.88 -8.78 16.64
CA LYS A 97 -10.08 -9.75 17.42
C LYS A 97 -9.50 -9.14 18.70
N LEU A 98 -9.06 -7.88 18.65
CA LEU A 98 -8.58 -7.18 19.83
C LEU A 98 -9.70 -6.94 20.83
N PHE A 99 -10.86 -6.49 20.36
CA PHE A 99 -12.02 -6.23 21.20
C PHE A 99 -12.51 -7.50 21.88
N ASP A 100 -12.68 -8.60 21.12
CA ASP A 100 -13.05 -9.91 21.67
C ASP A 100 -12.02 -10.40 22.70
N LYS A 101 -10.72 -10.18 22.45
CA LYS A 101 -9.66 -10.58 23.38
C LYS A 101 -9.69 -9.76 24.67
N ILE A 102 -9.89 -8.45 24.59
CA ILE A 102 -9.99 -7.56 25.76
C ILE A 102 -11.21 -7.93 26.59
N LEU A 103 -12.36 -8.18 25.96
CA LEU A 103 -13.58 -8.60 26.66
C LEU A 103 -13.47 -9.98 27.30
N SER A 104 -12.62 -10.86 26.77
CA SER A 104 -12.38 -12.20 27.34
C SER A 104 -11.45 -12.21 28.56
N LEU A 105 -10.80 -11.09 28.89
CA LEU A 105 -9.87 -11.02 30.01
C LEU A 105 -10.63 -10.83 31.34
N PRO A 106 -10.30 -11.60 32.40
CA PRO A 106 -10.91 -11.45 33.70
C PRO A 106 -10.57 -10.07 34.31
N LEU A 107 -11.56 -9.40 34.91
CA LEU A 107 -11.43 -8.03 35.45
C LEU A 107 -10.25 -7.86 36.43
N ARG A 108 -9.86 -8.94 37.11
CA ARG A 108 -8.73 -8.97 38.05
C ARG A 108 -7.37 -8.67 37.39
N GLU A 109 -7.18 -9.09 36.13
CA GLU A 109 -5.98 -8.74 35.34
C GLU A 109 -6.07 -7.33 34.73
N LEU A 110 -7.28 -6.79 34.60
CA LEU A 110 -7.50 -5.42 34.12
C LEU A 110 -7.18 -4.39 35.22
N GLU A 111 -7.57 -4.67 36.47
CA GLU A 111 -7.34 -3.80 37.63
C GLU A 111 -5.90 -3.82 38.16
N THR A 112 -5.15 -4.91 37.97
CA THR A 112 -3.75 -5.00 38.46
C THR A 112 -2.76 -4.27 37.58
N LYS A 113 -3.14 -3.88 36.37
CA LYS A 113 -2.22 -3.23 35.42
C LYS A 113 -2.34 -1.70 35.49
N PRO A 114 -1.22 -0.97 35.65
CA PRO A 114 -1.23 0.48 35.67
C PRO A 114 -1.72 1.04 34.32
N THR A 115 -2.35 2.21 34.34
CA THR A 115 -2.87 2.93 33.16
C THR A 115 -1.83 3.14 32.06
N SER A 116 -0.54 3.20 32.40
CA SER A 116 0.57 3.25 31.45
C SER A 116 0.70 2.01 30.56
N HIS A 117 0.36 0.82 31.07
CA HIS A 117 0.40 -0.42 30.30
C HIS A 117 -0.67 -0.45 29.21
N TRP A 118 -1.86 0.09 29.50
CA TRP A 118 -2.95 0.21 28.54
C TRP A 118 -2.61 1.17 27.41
N ASN A 119 -2.01 2.32 27.74
CA ASN A 119 -1.54 3.28 26.73
C ASN A 119 -0.47 2.69 25.79
N LEU A 120 0.45 1.88 26.31
CA LEU A 120 1.45 1.18 25.49
C LEU A 120 0.81 0.12 24.58
N LEU A 121 -0.14 -0.66 25.11
CA LEU A 121 -0.86 -1.67 24.32
C LEU A 121 -1.62 -1.03 23.14
N PHE A 122 -2.33 0.07 23.39
CA PHE A 122 -3.04 0.79 22.31
C PHE A 122 -2.07 1.32 21.26
N ARG A 123 -0.93 1.88 21.69
CA ARG A 123 0.08 2.38 20.76
C ARG A 123 0.72 1.26 19.93
N ASP A 124 0.96 0.10 20.52
CA ASP A 124 1.51 -1.06 19.82
C ASP A 124 0.50 -1.63 18.82
N VAL A 125 -0.80 -1.64 19.18
CA VAL A 125 -1.90 -1.98 18.28
C VAL A 125 -1.96 -1.01 17.10
N ASP A 126 -1.89 0.30 17.37
CA ASP A 126 -1.88 1.33 16.33
C ASP A 126 -0.65 1.20 15.43
N MET A 127 0.51 0.85 15.98
CA MET A 127 1.74 0.61 15.23
C MET A 127 1.61 -0.61 14.31
N VAL A 128 1.04 -1.71 14.80
CA VAL A 128 0.78 -2.91 13.99
C VAL A 128 -0.26 -2.61 12.90
N ARG A 129 -1.32 -1.86 13.22
CA ARG A 129 -2.31 -1.42 12.22
C ARG A 129 -1.67 -0.54 11.16
N ASN A 130 -0.86 0.44 11.54
CA ASN A 130 -0.24 1.39 10.62
C ASN A 130 0.80 0.73 9.72
N THR A 131 1.55 -0.25 10.23
CA THR A 131 2.51 -1.02 9.43
C THR A 131 1.82 -1.98 8.44
N LEU A 132 0.69 -2.59 8.81
CA LEU A 132 -0.09 -3.46 7.93
C LEU A 132 -0.95 -2.72 6.91
N SER A 133 -1.50 -1.57 7.28
CA SER A 133 -2.35 -0.75 6.39
C SER A 133 -1.53 0.05 5.36
N GLY A 134 -0.21 0.11 5.56
CA GLY A 134 0.73 0.84 4.72
C GLY A 134 0.65 2.34 4.93
N ALA A 135 1.80 3.00 4.91
CA ALA A 135 1.97 4.46 5.07
C ALA A 135 1.30 5.33 3.97
N THR A 136 0.39 4.78 3.17
CA THR A 136 -0.33 5.47 2.08
C THR A 136 -1.82 5.67 2.37
N ALA A 137 -2.25 5.46 3.63
CA ALA A 137 -3.58 5.86 4.10
C ALA A 137 -3.63 7.30 4.65
N VAL A 138 -2.63 8.14 4.35
CA VAL A 138 -2.65 9.60 4.57
C VAL A 138 -2.43 10.29 3.23
#